data_AF-A0A1Q6JV69-F1
#
_entry.id   AF-A0A1Q6JV69-F1
#
_cell.length_a   1.000
_cell.length_b   1.000
_cell.length_c   1.000
_cell.angle_alpha   90.00
_cell.angle_beta   90.00
_cell.angle_gamma   90.00
#
_symmetry.space_group_name_H-M   'P 1'
#
loop_
_entity.id
_entity.type
_entity.pdbx_description
1 polymer ?
#
loop_
_entity_poly.entity_id
_entity_poly.type
_entity_poly.pdbx_seq_one_letter_code
_entity_poly.pdbx_strand_id
1 'polypeptide(L)'
;MKKVIIFLVTIVIIVCIIAFQYNSYKRNQNSISSENAEFEKYTNNEIYGIDLATIVNKSIDKNEKNKILKDEKGFFIQNDENSIEVEIHIKENDTTYKMEQIYKQGTEQFVQFFINEKFKCSKVEYHEKTDRIKYMLFEQI
;
A
#
# COMPACT_ATOMS: atom_id res chain seq x y z
N MET A 1 10.76 8.68 -54.08
CA MET A 1 11.43 9.36 -52.94
C MET A 1 10.45 9.85 -51.88
N LYS A 2 9.50 10.76 -52.18
CA LYS A 2 8.52 11.26 -51.18
C LYS A 2 7.73 10.15 -50.46
N LYS A 3 7.22 9.14 -51.16
CA LYS A 3 6.51 7.99 -50.55
C LYS A 3 7.38 7.16 -49.60
N VAL A 4 8.67 7.02 -49.89
CA VAL A 4 9.64 6.29 -49.04
C VAL A 4 9.97 7.11 -47.79
N ILE A 5 10.14 8.43 -47.95
CA ILE A 5 10.36 9.34 -46.81
C ILE A 5 9.13 9.36 -45.89
N ILE A 6 7.93 9.45 -46.44
CA ILE A 6 6.68 9.40 -45.67
C ILE A 6 6.59 8.08 -44.88
N PHE A 7 6.88 6.95 -45.53
CA PHE A 7 6.91 5.65 -44.87
C PHE A 7 7.91 5.57 -43.72
N LEU A 8 9.13 6.10 -43.90
CA LEU A 8 10.15 6.15 -42.85
C LEU A 8 9.72 7.03 -41.67
N VAL A 9 9.12 8.19 -41.94
CA VAL A 9 8.61 9.08 -40.88
C VAL A 9 7.50 8.40 -40.07
N THR A 10 6.59 7.67 -40.73
CA THR A 10 5.53 6.92 -40.02
C THR A 10 6.12 5.85 -39.10
N ILE A 11 7.16 5.12 -39.52
CA ILE A 11 7.84 4.14 -38.65
C ILE A 11 8.45 4.82 -37.43
N VAL A 12 9.16 5.94 -37.61
CA VAL A 12 9.78 6.67 -36.50
C VAL A 12 8.74 7.12 -35.48
N ILE A 13 7.58 7.61 -35.93
CA ILE A 13 6.47 8.01 -35.02
C ILE A 13 5.98 6.82 -34.19
N ILE A 14 5.80 5.64 -34.81
CA ILE A 14 5.39 4.43 -34.10
C ILE A 14 6.41 4.04 -33.03
N VAL A 15 7.71 4.08 -33.36
CA VAL A 15 8.78 3.78 -32.40
C VAL A 15 8.76 4.77 -31.23
N CYS A 16 8.59 6.07 -31.49
CA CYS A 16 8.48 7.09 -30.45
C CYS A 16 7.29 6.85 -29.52
N ILE A 17 6.13 6.45 -30.06
CA ILE A 17 4.94 6.14 -29.26
C ILE A 17 5.20 4.93 -28.34
N ILE A 18 5.76 3.85 -28.88
CA ILE A 18 6.09 2.63 -28.11
C ILE A 18 7.10 2.97 -27.01
N ALA A 19 8.16 3.73 -27.34
CA ALA A 19 9.16 4.15 -26.37
C ALA A 19 8.55 5.00 -25.25
N PHE A 20 7.63 5.93 -25.57
CA PHE A 20 6.94 6.73 -24.57
C PHE A 20 6.08 5.87 -23.64
N GLN A 21 5.29 4.95 -24.19
CA GLN A 21 4.45 4.03 -23.39
C GLN A 21 5.30 3.16 -22.45
N TYR A 22 6.39 2.58 -22.97
CA TYR A 22 7.31 1.77 -22.17
C TYR A 22 7.94 2.57 -21.02
N ASN A 23 8.43 3.78 -21.29
CA ASN A 23 8.98 4.65 -20.24
C ASN A 23 7.92 5.04 -19.21
N SER A 24 6.69 5.31 -19.64
CA SER A 24 5.59 5.63 -18.72
C SER A 24 5.24 4.44 -17.83
N TYR A 25 5.15 3.23 -18.39
CA TYR A 25 4.95 2.00 -17.63
C TYR A 25 6.06 1.79 -16.60
N LYS A 26 7.32 1.92 -17.00
CA LYS A 26 8.48 1.78 -16.09
C LYS A 26 8.44 2.78 -14.94
N ARG A 27 8.09 4.05 -15.21
CA ARG A 27 7.92 5.06 -14.15
C ARG A 27 6.80 4.68 -13.18
N ASN A 28 5.68 4.16 -13.69
CA ASN A 28 4.57 3.71 -12.85
C ASN A 28 4.98 2.55 -11.95
N GLN A 29 5.68 1.54 -12.49
CA GLN A 29 6.19 0.43 -11.69
C GLN A 29 7.20 0.90 -10.62
N ASN A 30 8.08 1.84 -10.96
CA ASN A 30 8.99 2.42 -9.96
C ASN A 30 8.24 3.19 -8.85
N SER A 31 7.16 3.89 -9.19
CA SER A 31 6.30 4.55 -8.20
C SER A 31 5.66 3.53 -7.26
N ILE A 32 5.08 2.46 -7.81
CA ILE A 32 4.48 1.37 -7.04
C ILE A 32 5.52 0.72 -6.11
N SER A 33 6.70 0.40 -6.64
CA SER A 33 7.79 -0.17 -5.84
C SER A 33 8.24 0.77 -4.72
N SER A 34 8.36 2.07 -4.99
CA SER A 34 8.68 3.06 -3.96
C SER A 34 7.59 3.16 -2.89
N GLU A 35 6.33 3.12 -3.30
CA GLU A 35 5.18 3.13 -2.39
C GLU A 35 5.14 1.88 -1.50
N ASN A 36 5.40 0.69 -2.07
CA ASN A 36 5.43 -0.56 -1.31
C ASN A 36 6.61 -0.60 -0.34
N ALA A 37 7.78 -0.09 -0.75
CA ALA A 37 8.98 -0.04 0.09
C ALA A 37 8.76 0.73 1.41
N GLU A 38 7.83 1.69 1.43
CA GLU A 38 7.44 2.39 2.66
C GLU A 38 6.85 1.48 3.73
N PHE A 39 6.26 0.34 3.34
CA PHE A 39 5.65 -0.64 4.21
C PHE A 39 6.50 -1.92 4.32
N GLU A 40 7.11 -2.38 3.22
CA GLU A 40 7.89 -3.62 3.17
C GLU A 40 9.05 -3.62 4.16
N LYS A 41 9.61 -2.46 4.50
CA LYS A 41 10.64 -2.33 5.54
C LYS A 41 10.22 -2.84 6.93
N TYR A 42 8.91 -2.94 7.18
CA TYR A 42 8.33 -3.46 8.43
C TYR A 42 7.95 -4.96 8.37
N THR A 43 8.07 -5.60 7.20
CA THR A 43 7.58 -6.98 7.01
C THR A 43 8.54 -8.06 7.56
N ASN A 44 9.85 -7.80 7.52
CA ASN A 44 10.87 -8.78 7.88
C ASN A 44 11.49 -8.56 9.28
N ASN A 45 10.99 -7.60 10.04
CA ASN A 45 11.55 -7.20 11.33
C ASN A 45 10.50 -7.30 12.43
N GLU A 46 10.95 -7.53 13.67
CA GLU A 46 10.14 -7.21 14.84
C GLU A 46 10.02 -5.69 14.95
N ILE A 47 8.81 -5.21 15.15
CA ILE A 47 8.50 -3.78 15.22
C ILE A 47 7.76 -3.46 16.53
N TYR A 48 7.79 -2.19 16.93
CA TYR A 48 7.13 -1.74 18.15
C TYR A 48 5.79 -1.06 17.85
N GLY A 49 4.98 -0.79 18.90
CA GLY A 49 3.70 -0.10 18.77
C GLY A 49 3.78 1.25 18.03
N ILE A 50 4.91 1.97 18.11
CA ILE A 50 5.14 3.22 17.37
C ILE A 50 5.24 3.03 15.85
N ASP A 51 5.83 1.92 15.41
CA ASP A 51 5.92 1.56 14.00
C ASP A 51 4.53 1.19 13.48
N LEU A 52 3.76 0.42 14.24
CA LEU A 52 2.37 0.09 13.91
C LEU A 52 1.49 1.33 13.80
N ALA A 53 1.61 2.28 14.73
CA ALA A 53 0.91 3.56 14.63
C ALA A 53 1.27 4.33 13.35
N THR A 54 2.54 4.29 12.94
CA THR A 54 3.00 4.87 11.68
C THR A 54 2.38 4.16 10.48
N ILE A 55 2.35 2.83 10.48
CA ILE A 55 1.75 2.01 9.42
C ILE A 55 0.25 2.28 9.31
N VAL A 56 -0.47 2.33 10.44
CA VAL A 56 -1.89 2.68 10.51
C VAL A 56 -2.13 4.06 9.90
N ASN A 57 -1.44 5.09 10.38
CA ASN A 57 -1.61 6.46 9.89
C ASN A 57 -1.32 6.58 8.39
N LYS A 58 -0.25 5.95 7.89
CA LYS A 58 0.09 5.92 6.47
C LYS A 58 -0.99 5.22 5.63
N SER A 59 -1.54 4.12 6.13
CA SER A 59 -2.55 3.34 5.42
C SER A 59 -3.88 4.09 5.34
N ILE A 60 -4.28 4.78 6.42
CA ILE A 60 -5.44 5.68 6.43
C ILE A 60 -5.24 6.82 5.40
N ASP A 61 -4.13 7.55 5.49
CA ASP A 61 -3.82 8.66 4.57
C ASP A 61 -3.80 8.21 3.10
N LYS A 62 -3.23 7.03 2.81
CA LYS A 62 -3.26 6.46 1.46
C LYS A 62 -4.67 6.18 0.98
N ASN A 63 -5.50 5.53 1.79
CA ASN A 63 -6.88 5.24 1.40
C ASN A 63 -7.70 6.52 1.19
N GLU A 64 -7.48 7.54 2.01
CA GLU A 64 -8.13 8.85 1.84
C GLU A 64 -7.69 9.55 0.55
N LYS A 65 -6.38 9.58 0.27
CA LYS A 65 -5.83 10.10 -0.99
C LYS A 65 -6.35 9.35 -2.21
N ASN A 66 -6.50 8.04 -2.10
CA ASN A 66 -7.05 7.17 -3.14
C ASN A 66 -8.58 7.22 -3.22
N LYS A 67 -9.24 7.97 -2.33
CA LYS A 67 -10.70 8.13 -2.26
C LYS A 67 -11.43 6.80 -2.12
N ILE A 68 -10.85 5.88 -1.35
CA ILE A 68 -11.48 4.60 -1.02
C ILE A 68 -12.75 4.87 -0.21
N LEU A 69 -13.86 4.28 -0.62
CA LEU A 69 -15.14 4.44 0.07
C LEU A 69 -15.12 3.71 1.41
N LYS A 70 -15.86 4.23 2.38
CA LYS A 70 -16.09 3.58 3.67
C LYS A 70 -17.48 2.95 3.71
N ASP A 71 -17.60 1.84 4.42
CA ASP A 71 -18.89 1.23 4.75
C ASP A 71 -19.64 2.02 5.84
N GLU A 72 -20.83 1.58 6.21
CA GLU A 72 -21.66 2.23 7.25
C GLU A 72 -21.02 2.23 8.64
N LYS A 73 -20.06 1.33 8.89
CA LYS A 73 -19.32 1.21 10.15
C LYS A 73 -18.04 2.06 10.15
N GLY A 74 -17.69 2.65 9.01
CA GLY A 74 -16.52 3.50 8.83
C GLY A 74 -15.25 2.76 8.39
N PHE A 75 -15.35 1.51 7.96
CA PHE A 75 -14.22 0.72 7.42
C PHE A 75 -14.05 0.96 5.93
N PHE A 76 -12.81 1.04 5.45
CA PHE A 76 -12.56 1.13 4.02
C PHE A 76 -12.97 -0.15 3.29
N ILE A 77 -13.66 0.03 2.17
CA ILE A 77 -14.09 -1.08 1.30
C ILE A 77 -12.93 -1.40 0.36
N GLN A 78 -12.38 -2.63 0.46
CA GLN A 78 -11.32 -3.08 -0.43
C GLN A 78 -11.76 -3.04 -1.89
N ASN A 79 -10.84 -2.61 -2.75
CA ASN A 79 -10.93 -2.64 -4.21
C ASN A 79 -9.79 -3.49 -4.80
N ASP A 80 -9.68 -3.55 -6.13
CA ASP A 80 -8.66 -4.37 -6.80
C ASP A 80 -7.41 -3.59 -7.24
N GLU A 81 -7.26 -2.33 -6.83
CA GLU A 81 -6.26 -1.43 -7.42
C GLU A 81 -5.32 -0.76 -6.43
N ASN A 82 -5.83 -0.19 -5.34
CA ASN A 82 -5.04 0.72 -4.51
C ASN A 82 -5.57 0.93 -3.07
N SER A 83 -6.52 0.14 -2.62
CA SER A 83 -6.94 0.09 -1.22
C SER A 83 -5.91 -0.65 -0.36
N ILE A 84 -5.71 -0.24 0.88
CA ILE A 84 -4.84 -0.92 1.84
C ILE A 84 -5.65 -1.25 3.09
N GLU A 85 -5.55 -2.48 3.56
CA GLU A 85 -6.09 -2.90 4.85
C GLU A 85 -4.95 -3.36 5.75
N VAL A 86 -4.99 -2.92 7.01
CA VAL A 86 -4.04 -3.35 8.03
C VAL A 86 -4.81 -3.87 9.22
N GLU A 87 -4.44 -5.07 9.65
CA GLU A 87 -4.97 -5.73 10.83
C GLU A 87 -3.86 -6.00 11.84
N ILE A 88 -4.19 -5.80 13.11
CA ILE A 88 -3.28 -6.02 14.24
C ILE A 88 -3.95 -6.98 15.20
N HIS A 89 -3.37 -8.16 15.36
CA HIS A 89 -3.79 -9.19 16.30
C HIS A 89 -3.05 -9.04 17.64
N ILE A 90 -3.81 -8.79 18.70
CA ILE A 90 -3.33 -8.67 20.08
C ILE A 90 -3.52 -10.03 20.76
N LYS A 91 -2.40 -10.65 21.12
CA LYS A 91 -2.37 -12.01 21.68
C LYS A 91 -2.92 -12.07 23.09
N GLU A 92 -2.75 -11.00 23.88
CA GLU A 92 -3.22 -10.93 25.27
C GLU A 92 -4.73 -11.10 25.41
N ASN A 93 -5.50 -10.62 24.44
CA ASN A 93 -6.97 -10.67 24.45
C ASN A 93 -7.54 -11.42 23.24
N ASP A 94 -6.69 -12.12 22.49
CA ASP A 94 -7.04 -12.94 21.31
C ASP A 94 -7.96 -12.20 20.33
N THR A 95 -7.68 -10.91 20.08
CA THR A 95 -8.54 -10.04 19.28
C THR A 95 -7.75 -9.36 18.16
N THR A 96 -8.33 -9.37 16.96
CA THR A 96 -7.81 -8.65 15.79
C THR A 96 -8.54 -7.33 15.60
N TYR A 97 -7.78 -6.25 15.48
CA TYR A 97 -8.28 -4.90 15.25
C TYR A 97 -7.88 -4.41 13.87
N LYS A 98 -8.85 -3.83 13.16
CA LYS A 98 -8.57 -3.11 11.91
C LYS A 98 -7.99 -1.73 12.18
N MET A 99 -7.19 -1.23 11.24
CA MET A 99 -6.55 0.08 11.36
C MET A 99 -7.51 1.23 11.65
N GLU A 100 -8.74 1.20 11.16
CA GLU A 100 -9.73 2.23 11.40
C GLU A 100 -10.21 2.26 12.85
N GLN A 101 -10.25 1.10 13.53
CA GLN A 101 -10.59 1.03 14.95
C GLN A 101 -9.51 1.69 15.80
N ILE A 102 -8.24 1.39 15.48
CA ILE A 102 -7.09 1.96 16.16
C ILE A 102 -7.01 3.47 15.89
N TYR A 103 -7.18 3.87 14.63
CA TYR A 103 -7.20 5.28 14.24
C TYR A 103 -8.31 6.06 14.94
N LYS A 104 -9.53 5.51 15.02
CA LYS A 104 -10.68 6.14 15.68
C LYS A 104 -10.49 6.29 17.20
N GLN A 105 -9.83 5.34 17.84
CA GLN A 105 -9.50 5.41 19.27
C GLN A 105 -8.31 6.32 19.55
N GLY A 106 -7.50 6.61 18.53
CA GLY A 106 -6.32 7.45 18.61
C GLY A 106 -5.04 6.62 18.61
N THR A 107 -4.20 6.83 17.59
CA THR A 107 -2.93 6.10 17.47
C THR A 107 -1.96 6.41 18.61
N GLU A 108 -2.04 7.59 19.23
CA GLU A 108 -1.24 7.94 20.40
C GLU A 108 -1.55 7.04 21.60
N GLN A 109 -2.85 6.79 21.85
CA GLN A 109 -3.29 5.92 22.92
C GLN A 109 -2.86 4.46 22.67
N PHE A 110 -2.94 4.01 21.42
CA PHE A 110 -2.39 2.71 21.01
C PHE A 110 -0.90 2.62 21.33
N VAL A 111 -0.09 3.62 20.95
CA VAL A 111 1.35 3.61 21.27
C VAL A 111 1.59 3.55 22.78
N GLN A 112 0.82 4.27 23.59
CA GLN A 112 0.97 4.25 25.04
C GLN A 112 0.73 2.86 25.64
N PHE A 113 -0.29 2.15 25.18
CA PHE A 113 -0.59 0.80 25.66
C PHE A 113 0.43 -0.24 25.19
N PHE A 114 0.95 -0.10 23.97
CA PHE A 114 1.79 -1.10 23.32
C PHE A 114 3.24 -0.64 23.14
N ILE A 115 3.73 0.29 23.98
CA ILE A 115 5.04 0.93 23.80
C ILE A 115 6.21 -0.07 23.89
N ASN A 116 6.10 -1.06 24.77
CA ASN A 116 7.12 -2.09 25.00
C ASN A 116 6.78 -3.41 24.29
N GLU A 117 5.63 -3.47 23.63
CA GLU A 117 5.16 -4.67 22.95
C GLU A 117 5.77 -4.78 21.56
N LYS A 118 6.04 -6.02 21.16
CA LYS A 118 6.62 -6.35 19.86
C LYS A 118 5.62 -7.04 18.98
N PHE A 119 5.69 -6.70 17.71
CA PHE A 119 4.85 -7.25 16.67
C PHE A 119 5.69 -7.74 15.52
N LYS A 120 5.19 -8.74 14.81
CA LYS A 120 5.76 -9.21 13.54
C LYS A 120 4.70 -9.16 12.46
N CYS A 121 5.10 -8.84 11.24
CA CYS A 121 4.22 -9.06 10.10
C CYS A 121 4.12 -10.56 9.83
N SER A 122 2.92 -11.13 9.91
CA SER A 122 2.70 -12.56 9.63
C SER A 122 2.18 -12.79 8.22
N LYS A 123 1.59 -11.76 7.59
CA LYS A 123 1.02 -11.85 6.25
C LYS A 123 1.07 -10.50 5.54
N VAL A 124 1.48 -10.54 4.27
CA VAL A 124 1.36 -9.42 3.32
C VAL A 124 0.74 -9.93 2.03
N GLU A 125 -0.22 -9.20 1.48
CA GLU A 125 -0.81 -9.47 0.17
C GLU A 125 -0.73 -8.24 -0.72
N TYR A 126 -0.71 -8.47 -2.03
CA TYR A 126 -0.62 -7.44 -3.05
C TYR A 126 -1.83 -7.51 -3.98
N HIS A 127 -2.22 -6.39 -4.55
CA HIS A 127 -3.23 -6.30 -5.60
C HIS A 127 -2.71 -6.95 -6.87
N GLU A 128 -3.39 -7.98 -7.37
CA GLU A 128 -2.95 -8.71 -8.58
C GLU A 128 -2.79 -7.80 -9.81
N LYS A 129 -3.62 -6.75 -9.93
CA LYS A 129 -3.63 -5.83 -11.08
C LYS A 129 -2.50 -4.80 -11.05
N THR A 130 -2.12 -4.34 -9.85
CA THR A 130 -1.26 -3.16 -9.70
C THR A 130 0.01 -3.43 -8.93
N ASP A 131 0.14 -4.61 -8.32
CA ASP A 131 1.26 -4.98 -7.46
C ASP A 131 1.43 -4.06 -6.24
N ARG A 132 0.42 -3.23 -5.92
CA ARG A 132 0.42 -2.42 -4.69
C ARG A 132 0.09 -3.32 -3.51
N ILE A 133 0.67 -3.03 -2.34
CA ILE A 133 0.23 -3.69 -1.10
C ILE A 133 -1.28 -3.50 -0.93
N LYS A 134 -1.95 -4.62 -0.67
CA LYS A 134 -3.40 -4.72 -0.45
C LYS A 134 -3.71 -4.92 1.02
N TYR A 135 -2.96 -5.81 1.68
CA TYR A 135 -3.26 -6.24 3.03
C TYR A 135 -1.98 -6.51 3.82
N MET A 136 -1.98 -6.17 5.11
CA MET A 136 -0.95 -6.57 6.06
C MET A 136 -1.57 -7.03 7.37
N LEU A 137 -1.10 -8.15 7.89
CA LEU A 137 -1.40 -8.64 9.23
C LEU A 137 -0.17 -8.54 10.12
N PHE A 138 -0.33 -7.92 11.28
CA PHE A 138 0.66 -7.88 12.33
C PHE A 138 0.18 -8.64 13.57
N GLU A 139 1.03 -9.47 14.13
CA GLU A 139 0.73 -10.27 15.31
C GLU A 139 1.66 -9.88 16.46
N GLN A 140 1.09 -9.69 17.65
CA GLN A 140 1.85 -9.56 18.89
C GLN A 140 2.63 -10.85 19.17
N ILE A 141 3.90 -10.72 19.57
CA ILE A 141 4.82 -11.85 19.81
C ILE A 141 4.69 -12.38 21.23
#